data_AF-A0A660W619-F1
#
_entry.id   AF-A0A660W619-F1
#
_cell.length_a   1.000
_cell.length_b   1.000
_cell.length_c   1.000
_cell.angle_alpha   90.00
_cell.angle_beta   90.00
_cell.angle_gamma   90.00
#
_symmetry.space_group_name_H-M   'P 1'
#
loop_
_entity.id
_entity.type
_entity.pdbx_description
1 polymer ?
#
loop_
_entity_poly.entity_id
_entity_poly.type
_entity_poly.pdbx_seq_one_letter_code
_entity_poly.pdbx_strand_id
1 'polypeptide(L)'
;MAGSSITIQTVFLLLAVGLAFLAGQLHGPIAQQSTDAELITQASAGVLERSPELGLLMAIPGGLRVLGVNMLWIRSQDLHQAGRHYDALQMAELICKLQPYYPGVWAFQAWNMAWNISVTCQTPQQRWRWVYNGVKLLRDQAIVYNPRSMVLYKELSWIFFSKMGGMLDDQHLSYKERWAGMMQALLGAPPVDNSLSLTLAQETNQSIEAFRTIAEAPLDKSLQRQGRDTIQPDQLAQLMRDPALASYAKALAELGVNIDESLLRAYNNFSTDYAASCVRVAPPRLNGLGQKKISQLINDPAQAQARAKMLAFVRAQILWNTYRMDPSFMLALMEKY
;
A
#
# COMPACT_ATOMS: atom_id res chain seq x y z
N MET A 1 -24.65 55.37 25.35
CA MET A 1 -23.45 54.50 25.47
C MET A 1 -23.51 53.23 24.60
N ALA A 2 -24.66 52.79 24.06
CA ALA A 2 -24.72 51.61 23.17
C ALA A 2 -24.14 51.82 21.76
N GLY A 3 -24.21 53.04 21.21
CA GLY A 3 -23.77 53.35 19.84
C GLY A 3 -22.26 53.24 19.59
N SER A 4 -21.39 53.55 20.57
CA SER A 4 -19.94 53.41 20.38
C SER A 4 -19.49 51.95 20.40
N SER A 5 -20.21 51.08 21.11
CA SER A 5 -19.92 49.65 21.17
C SER A 5 -20.17 48.97 19.82
N ILE A 6 -21.29 49.31 19.15
CA ILE A 6 -21.62 48.77 17.81
C ILE A 6 -20.61 49.24 16.77
N THR A 7 -20.23 50.52 16.77
CA THR A 7 -19.23 51.04 15.82
C THR A 7 -17.87 50.35 15.99
N ILE A 8 -17.43 50.15 17.24
CA ILE A 8 -16.18 49.43 17.54
C ILE A 8 -16.26 47.97 17.06
N GLN A 9 -17.38 47.27 17.31
CA GLN A 9 -17.58 45.89 16.86
C GLN A 9 -17.56 45.78 15.33
N THR A 10 -18.22 46.71 14.62
CA THR A 10 -18.23 46.74 13.15
C THR A 10 -16.84 46.98 12.59
N VAL A 11 -16.06 47.89 13.18
CA VAL A 11 -14.66 48.14 12.77
C VAL A 11 -13.80 46.89 12.95
N PHE A 12 -13.90 46.21 14.10
CA PHE A 12 -13.15 44.97 14.32
C PHE A 12 -13.59 43.84 13.40
N LEU A 13 -14.88 43.72 13.08
CA LEU A 13 -15.38 42.73 12.13
C LEU A 13 -14.82 42.99 10.73
N LEU A 14 -14.86 44.25 10.26
CA LEU A 14 -14.30 44.63 8.97
C LEU A 14 -12.78 44.40 8.92
N LEU A 15 -12.06 44.70 10.00
CA LEU A 15 -10.63 44.43 10.12
C LEU A 15 -10.37 42.92 10.06
N ALA A 16 -11.14 42.10 10.77
CA ALA A 16 -11.00 40.64 10.76
C ALA A 16 -11.26 40.05 9.36
N VAL A 17 -12.30 40.53 8.66
CA VAL A 17 -12.58 40.15 7.27
C VAL A 17 -11.44 40.58 6.35
N GLY A 18 -10.92 41.79 6.51
CA GLY A 18 -9.77 42.29 5.73
C GLY A 18 -8.51 41.44 5.94
N LEU A 19 -8.19 41.09 7.19
CA LEU A 19 -7.07 40.21 7.53
C LEU A 19 -7.26 38.80 6.97
N ALA A 20 -8.47 38.24 7.04
CA ALA A 20 -8.79 36.93 6.46
C ALA A 20 -8.64 36.93 4.93
N PHE A 21 -9.07 38.00 4.26
CA PHE A 21 -8.90 38.16 2.81
C PHE A 21 -7.42 38.25 2.42
N LEU A 22 -6.63 39.07 3.13
CA LEU A 22 -5.19 39.17 2.91
C LEU A 22 -4.47 37.83 3.14
N ALA A 23 -4.82 37.11 4.21
CA ALA A 23 -4.30 35.77 4.46
C ALA A 23 -4.64 34.78 3.33
N GLY A 24 -5.87 34.87 2.79
CA GLY A 24 -6.29 34.07 1.62
C GLY A 24 -5.46 34.36 0.37
N GLN A 25 -5.15 35.63 0.10
CA GLN A 25 -4.29 36.03 -1.04
C GLN A 25 -2.85 35.51 -0.90
N LEU A 26 -2.32 35.42 0.32
CA LEU A 26 -0.99 34.87 0.58
C LEU A 26 -0.93 33.35 0.47
N HIS A 27 -2.06 32.65 0.53
CA HIS A 27 -2.09 31.19 0.52
C HIS A 27 -1.54 30.58 -0.77
N GLY A 28 -1.94 31.13 -1.93
CA GLY A 28 -1.47 30.66 -3.25
C GLY A 28 0.06 30.76 -3.41
N PRO A 29 0.67 31.93 -3.20
CA PRO A 29 2.13 32.09 -3.24
C PRO A 29 2.87 31.17 -2.26
N ILE A 30 2.37 31.00 -1.04
CA ILE A 30 3.00 30.11 -0.04
C ILE A 30 2.91 28.64 -0.47
N ALA A 31 1.78 28.22 -1.03
CA ALA A 31 1.61 26.86 -1.55
C ALA A 31 2.54 26.60 -2.74
N GLN A 32 2.70 27.59 -3.63
CA GLN A 32 3.64 27.51 -4.75
C GLN A 32 5.08 27.40 -4.25
N GLN A 33 5.51 28.27 -3.32
CA GLN A 33 6.84 28.19 -2.71
C GLN A 33 7.10 26.85 -2.01
N SER A 34 6.08 26.29 -1.35
CA SER A 34 6.18 24.97 -0.71
C SER A 34 6.36 23.84 -1.73
N THR A 35 5.78 23.99 -2.92
CA THR A 35 5.94 23.05 -4.05
C THR A 35 7.32 23.21 -4.68
N ASP A 36 7.75 24.45 -4.92
CA ASP A 36 9.05 24.79 -5.52
C ASP A 36 10.23 24.37 -4.60
N ALA A 37 10.05 24.50 -3.29
CA ALA A 37 10.98 24.01 -2.27
C ALA A 37 10.87 22.48 -2.04
N GLU A 38 10.02 21.79 -2.80
CA GLU A 38 9.77 20.35 -2.73
C GLU A 38 9.35 19.86 -1.32
N LEU A 39 8.77 20.74 -0.51
CA LEU A 39 8.18 20.42 0.79
C LEU A 39 6.85 19.67 0.62
N ILE A 40 6.13 19.98 -0.46
CA ILE A 40 4.94 19.27 -0.93
C ILE A 40 5.31 18.67 -2.29
N THR A 41 5.23 17.34 -2.41
CA THR A 41 5.57 16.68 -3.68
C THR A 41 4.40 16.71 -4.65
N GLN A 42 4.68 16.68 -5.96
CA GLN A 42 3.64 16.57 -7.00
C GLN A 42 2.74 15.35 -6.81
N ALA A 43 3.26 14.25 -6.23
CA ALA A 43 2.46 13.09 -5.86
C ALA A 43 1.43 13.43 -4.78
N SER A 44 1.83 14.18 -3.74
CA SER A 44 0.91 14.66 -2.69
C SER A 44 -0.09 15.71 -3.18
N ALA A 45 0.31 16.59 -4.11
CA ALA A 45 -0.58 17.56 -4.76
C ALA A 45 -1.67 16.85 -5.59
N GLY A 46 -1.27 15.84 -6.37
CA GLY A 46 -2.21 15.03 -7.16
C GLY A 46 -3.17 14.19 -6.31
N VAL A 47 -2.85 13.90 -5.03
CA VAL A 47 -3.79 13.27 -4.09
C VAL A 47 -4.82 14.28 -3.58
N LEU A 48 -4.39 15.53 -3.33
CA LEU A 48 -5.26 16.60 -2.86
C LEU A 48 -6.29 16.99 -3.93
N GLU A 49 -5.88 17.09 -5.19
CA GLU A 49 -6.78 17.33 -6.33
C GLU A 49 -7.87 16.26 -6.48
N ARG A 50 -7.56 15.01 -6.10
CA ARG A 50 -8.48 13.87 -6.22
C ARG A 50 -9.42 13.71 -5.03
N SER A 51 -9.20 14.44 -3.95
CA SER A 51 -9.96 14.28 -2.71
C SER A 51 -10.62 15.60 -2.31
N PRO A 52 -11.83 15.90 -2.82
CA PRO A 52 -12.55 17.14 -2.50
C PRO A 52 -12.70 17.39 -1.00
N GLU A 53 -12.91 16.33 -0.21
CA GLU A 53 -12.97 16.38 1.25
C GLU A 53 -11.67 16.87 1.87
N LEU A 54 -10.51 16.39 1.39
CA LEU A 54 -9.21 16.83 1.88
C LEU A 54 -8.93 18.27 1.49
N GLY A 55 -9.30 18.67 0.27
CA GLY A 55 -9.22 20.06 -0.17
C GLY A 55 -10.02 20.99 0.74
N LEU A 56 -11.25 20.60 1.11
CA LEU A 56 -12.09 21.35 2.04
C LEU A 56 -11.47 21.43 3.44
N LEU A 57 -10.94 20.31 3.96
CA LEU A 57 -10.28 20.29 5.27
C LEU A 57 -9.00 21.15 5.27
N MET A 58 -8.22 21.15 4.19
CA MET A 58 -7.02 21.98 4.07
C MET A 58 -7.32 23.48 3.94
N ALA A 59 -8.49 23.85 3.41
CA ALA A 59 -8.95 25.23 3.31
C ALA A 59 -9.25 25.86 4.69
N ILE A 60 -9.44 25.02 5.73
CA ILE A 60 -9.60 25.51 7.10
C ILE A 60 -8.28 26.17 7.56
N PRO A 61 -8.31 27.41 8.07
CA PRO A 61 -7.13 28.09 8.59
C PRO A 61 -6.36 27.21 9.57
N GLY A 62 -5.03 27.16 9.42
CA GLY A 62 -4.17 26.26 10.20
C GLY A 62 -4.37 26.36 11.72
N GLY A 63 -4.56 27.57 12.25
CA GLY A 63 -4.82 27.79 13.68
C GLY A 63 -6.11 27.12 14.18
N LEU A 64 -7.17 27.10 13.37
CA LEU A 64 -8.42 26.43 13.72
C LEU A 64 -8.29 24.90 13.61
N ARG A 65 -7.53 24.42 12.62
CA ARG A 65 -7.24 22.98 12.50
C ARG A 65 -6.54 22.42 13.72
N VAL A 66 -5.61 23.17 14.33
CA VAL A 66 -4.90 22.72 15.55
C VAL A 66 -5.85 22.45 16.70
N LEU A 67 -6.86 23.32 16.93
CA LEU A 67 -7.86 23.11 17.98
C LEU A 67 -8.71 21.86 17.72
N GLY A 68 -9.18 21.69 16.48
CA GLY A 68 -9.94 20.50 16.09
C GLY A 68 -9.13 19.21 16.26
N VAL A 69 -7.86 19.23 15.84
CA VAL A 69 -6.93 18.11 16.02
C VAL A 69 -6.75 17.77 17.50
N ASN A 70 -6.54 18.75 18.38
CA ASN A 70 -6.38 18.49 19.81
C ASN A 70 -7.63 17.85 20.43
N MET A 71 -8.82 18.31 20.05
CA MET A 71 -10.08 17.69 20.48
C MET A 71 -10.18 16.23 20.02
N LEU A 72 -9.83 15.97 18.76
CA LEU A 72 -9.83 14.61 18.21
C LEU A 72 -8.83 13.70 18.91
N TRP A 73 -7.66 14.23 19.31
CA TRP A 73 -6.68 13.48 20.09
C TRP A 73 -7.21 13.06 21.45
N ILE A 74 -7.75 14.01 22.22
CA ILE A 74 -8.36 13.74 23.52
C ILE A 74 -9.45 12.67 23.37
N ARG A 75 -10.34 12.85 22.39
CA ARG A 75 -11.43 11.91 22.14
C ARG A 75 -10.92 10.53 21.73
N SER A 76 -9.90 10.47 20.88
CA SER A 76 -9.28 9.21 20.44
C SER A 76 -8.67 8.45 21.64
N GLN A 77 -8.01 9.17 22.55
CA GLN A 77 -7.47 8.60 23.78
C GLN A 77 -8.56 8.07 24.71
N ASP A 78 -9.62 8.83 24.95
CA ASP A 78 -10.76 8.39 25.78
C ASP A 78 -11.38 7.10 25.23
N LEU A 79 -11.60 7.04 23.90
CA LEU A 79 -12.13 5.87 23.22
C LEU A 79 -11.18 4.68 23.33
N HIS A 80 -9.88 4.91 23.21
CA HIS A 80 -8.88 3.86 23.35
C HIS A 80 -8.88 3.29 24.77
N GLN A 81 -8.91 4.14 25.80
CA GLN A 81 -8.99 3.71 27.21
C GLN A 81 -10.29 2.94 27.50
N ALA A 82 -11.39 3.29 26.83
CA ALA A 82 -12.65 2.56 26.89
C ALA A 82 -12.68 1.25 26.08
N GLY A 83 -11.57 0.83 25.46
CA GLY A 83 -11.48 -0.37 24.62
C GLY A 83 -12.16 -0.24 23.25
N ARG A 84 -12.65 0.95 22.88
CA ARG A 84 -13.32 1.25 21.60
C ARG A 84 -12.31 1.56 20.50
N HIS A 85 -11.44 0.58 20.20
CA HIS A 85 -10.30 0.78 19.30
C HIS A 85 -10.68 1.17 17.87
N TYR A 86 -11.81 0.66 17.34
CA TYR A 86 -12.29 1.04 16.00
C TYR A 86 -12.78 2.50 15.95
N ASP A 87 -13.40 3.00 17.01
CA ASP A 87 -13.84 4.40 17.07
C ASP A 87 -12.65 5.34 17.28
N ALA A 88 -11.68 4.93 18.11
CA ALA A 88 -10.42 5.65 18.26
C ALA A 88 -9.66 5.76 16.93
N LEU A 89 -9.72 4.72 16.09
CA LEU A 89 -9.13 4.69 14.76
C LEU A 89 -9.79 5.70 13.81
N GLN A 90 -11.12 5.83 13.82
CA GLN A 90 -11.80 6.82 12.99
C GLN A 90 -11.35 8.25 13.31
N MET A 91 -11.13 8.55 14.59
CA MET A 91 -10.58 9.84 15.01
C MET A 91 -9.12 10.01 14.56
N ALA A 92 -8.31 8.95 14.68
CA ALA A 92 -6.92 8.91 14.20
C ALA A 92 -6.81 9.17 12.69
N GLU A 93 -7.70 8.57 11.89
CA GLU A 93 -7.77 8.82 10.45
C GLU A 93 -8.09 10.27 10.15
N LEU A 94 -9.04 10.88 10.87
CA LEU A 94 -9.38 12.29 10.70
C LEU A 94 -8.21 13.21 11.08
N ILE A 95 -7.47 12.90 12.14
CA ILE A 95 -6.25 13.62 12.53
C ILE A 95 -5.22 13.58 11.38
N CYS A 96 -4.95 12.41 10.82
CA CYS A 96 -4.04 12.25 9.69
C CYS A 96 -4.51 13.05 8.45
N LYS A 97 -5.82 13.05 8.17
CA LYS A 97 -6.42 13.84 7.08
C LYS A 97 -6.32 15.35 7.32
N LEU A 98 -6.38 15.81 8.57
CA LEU A 98 -6.24 17.23 8.94
C LEU A 98 -4.78 17.72 8.91
N GLN A 99 -3.82 16.80 9.09
CA GLN A 99 -2.38 17.08 9.16
C GLN A 99 -1.57 16.14 8.25
N PRO A 100 -1.84 16.07 6.94
CA PRO A 100 -1.24 15.07 6.06
C PRO A 100 0.28 15.27 5.92
N TYR A 101 0.76 16.51 5.98
CA TYR A 101 2.17 16.88 5.86
C TYR A 101 2.94 16.86 7.18
N TYR A 102 2.35 16.32 8.25
CA TYR A 102 3.04 16.17 9.53
C TYR A 102 3.35 14.68 9.78
N PRO A 103 4.58 14.22 9.48
CA PRO A 103 4.94 12.80 9.61
C PRO A 103 4.67 12.19 11.00
N GLY A 104 4.78 13.02 12.06
CA GLY A 104 4.62 12.57 13.44
C GLY A 104 3.26 11.95 13.74
N VAL A 105 2.17 12.49 13.18
CA VAL A 105 0.83 11.92 13.42
C VAL A 105 0.73 10.52 12.80
N TRP A 106 1.23 10.34 11.58
CA TRP A 106 1.19 9.05 10.90
C TRP A 106 2.04 8.00 11.61
N ALA A 107 3.27 8.38 11.98
CA ALA A 107 4.19 7.51 12.72
C ALA A 107 3.57 7.05 14.04
N PHE A 108 2.99 7.98 14.81
CA PHE A 108 2.32 7.64 16.05
C PHE A 108 1.14 6.69 15.82
N GLN A 109 0.26 6.99 14.85
CA GLN A 109 -0.93 6.16 14.65
C GLN A 109 -0.58 4.75 14.17
N ALA A 110 0.41 4.62 13.28
CA ALA A 110 0.89 3.33 12.84
C ALA A 110 1.54 2.53 13.98
N TRP A 111 2.36 3.20 14.79
CA TRP A 111 2.96 2.61 15.99
C TRP A 111 1.89 2.17 17.00
N ASN A 112 0.89 3.01 17.27
CA ASN A 112 -0.20 2.73 18.18
C ASN A 112 -1.03 1.51 17.74
N MET A 113 -1.29 1.36 16.43
CA MET A 113 -1.94 0.17 15.88
C MET A 113 -1.08 -1.08 16.07
N ALA A 114 0.20 -1.00 15.67
CA ALA A 114 1.10 -2.14 15.68
C ALA A 114 1.54 -2.57 17.07
N TRP A 115 1.55 -1.68 18.07
CA TRP A 115 2.06 -1.96 19.41
C TRP A 115 0.96 -1.98 20.46
N ASN A 116 0.20 -0.89 20.62
CA ASN A 116 -0.74 -0.78 21.73
C ASN A 116 -2.06 -1.50 21.45
N ILE A 117 -2.66 -1.29 20.28
CA ILE A 117 -3.95 -1.91 19.94
C ILE A 117 -3.76 -3.39 19.60
N SER A 118 -2.66 -3.77 18.94
CA SER A 118 -2.47 -5.17 18.57
C SER A 118 -2.41 -6.07 19.81
N VAL A 119 -1.76 -5.64 20.90
CA VAL A 119 -1.56 -6.50 22.08
C VAL A 119 -2.82 -6.67 22.93
N THR A 120 -3.79 -5.75 22.83
CA THR A 120 -5.09 -5.90 23.50
C THR A 120 -5.98 -6.95 22.83
N CYS A 121 -5.69 -7.32 21.57
CA CYS A 121 -6.45 -8.33 20.86
C CYS A 121 -6.08 -9.74 21.32
N GLN A 122 -7.09 -10.62 21.41
CA GLN A 122 -6.95 -11.98 21.96
C GLN A 122 -6.51 -13.02 20.94
N THR A 123 -6.70 -12.77 19.63
CA THR A 123 -6.39 -13.76 18.59
C THR A 123 -5.24 -13.29 17.68
N PRO A 124 -4.34 -14.21 17.26
CA PRO A 124 -3.24 -13.86 16.34
C PRO A 124 -3.74 -13.22 15.04
N GLN A 125 -4.92 -13.64 14.56
CA GLN A 125 -5.59 -13.11 13.38
C GLN A 125 -5.94 -11.63 13.55
N GLN A 126 -6.53 -11.25 14.69
CA GLN A 126 -6.89 -9.85 14.98
C GLN A 126 -5.63 -9.00 15.20
N ARG A 127 -4.64 -9.52 15.92
CA ARG A 127 -3.34 -8.84 16.11
C ARG A 127 -2.69 -8.51 14.79
N TRP A 128 -2.60 -9.48 13.88
CA TRP A 128 -2.04 -9.29 12.55
C TRP A 128 -2.74 -8.18 11.77
N ARG A 129 -4.07 -8.11 11.81
CA ARG A 129 -4.82 -7.04 11.11
C ARG A 129 -4.36 -5.67 11.58
N TRP A 130 -4.17 -5.46 12.88
CA TRP A 130 -3.69 -4.18 13.41
C TRP A 130 -2.23 -3.89 13.06
N VAL A 131 -1.34 -4.88 13.19
CA VAL A 131 0.07 -4.74 12.79
C VAL A 131 0.18 -4.37 11.31
N TYR A 132 -0.53 -5.10 10.45
CA TYR A 132 -0.50 -4.86 9.02
C TYR A 132 -1.22 -3.57 8.61
N ASN A 133 -2.27 -3.16 9.33
CA ASN A 133 -2.89 -1.84 9.13
C ASN A 133 -1.90 -0.70 9.44
N GLY A 134 -1.05 -0.84 10.45
CA GLY A 134 0.05 0.11 10.71
C GLY A 134 1.04 0.19 9.54
N VAL A 135 1.44 -0.96 8.99
CA VAL A 135 2.28 -1.04 7.78
C VAL A 135 1.62 -0.33 6.61
N LYS A 136 0.34 -0.64 6.32
CA LYS A 136 -0.43 -0.02 5.25
C LYS A 136 -0.60 1.48 5.47
N LEU A 137 -0.84 1.95 6.69
CA LEU A 137 -0.98 3.38 6.97
C LEU A 137 0.29 4.13 6.58
N LEU A 138 1.47 3.62 6.95
CA LEU A 138 2.74 4.24 6.62
C LEU A 138 3.02 4.18 5.12
N ARG A 139 2.96 2.98 4.56
CA ARG A 139 3.33 2.69 3.17
C ARG A 139 2.35 3.30 2.17
N ASP A 140 1.06 3.08 2.37
CA ASP A 140 0.01 3.40 1.37
C ASP A 140 -0.42 4.87 1.43
N GLN A 141 -0.22 5.55 2.57
CA GLN A 141 -0.71 6.90 2.81
C GLN A 141 0.40 7.85 3.29
N ALA A 142 1.03 7.58 4.44
CA ALA A 142 1.91 8.55 5.09
C ALA A 142 3.11 8.95 4.22
N ILE A 143 3.79 7.95 3.63
CA ILE A 143 4.95 8.13 2.75
C ILE A 143 4.55 8.82 1.45
N VAL A 144 3.31 8.63 0.98
CA VAL A 144 2.80 9.32 -0.21
C VAL A 144 2.72 10.82 0.01
N TYR A 145 2.24 11.24 1.18
CA TYR A 145 2.23 12.66 1.55
C TYR A 145 3.61 13.20 1.93
N ASN A 146 4.48 12.35 2.49
CA ASN A 146 5.77 12.75 3.04
C ASN A 146 6.93 11.85 2.56
N PRO A 147 7.22 11.80 1.25
CA PRO A 147 8.12 10.78 0.68
C PRO A 147 9.59 10.95 1.07
N ARG A 148 9.96 12.10 1.62
CA ARG A 148 11.33 12.39 2.11
C ARG A 148 11.46 12.25 3.63
N SER A 149 10.40 11.88 4.34
CA SER A 149 10.43 11.80 5.80
C SER A 149 11.13 10.52 6.26
N MET A 150 12.38 10.65 6.71
CA MET A 150 13.15 9.55 7.31
C MET A 150 12.43 8.89 8.49
N VAL A 151 11.65 9.66 9.26
CA VAL A 151 10.88 9.15 10.41
C VAL A 151 9.89 8.08 9.99
N LEU A 152 9.19 8.26 8.86
CA LEU A 152 8.21 7.29 8.38
C LEU A 152 8.86 5.99 7.90
N TYR A 153 9.97 6.09 7.17
CA TYR A 153 10.72 4.90 6.75
C TYR A 153 11.29 4.15 7.95
N LYS A 154 11.88 4.87 8.92
CA LYS A 154 12.35 4.28 10.18
C LYS A 154 11.22 3.55 10.91
N GLU A 155 10.02 4.14 10.97
CA GLU A 155 8.90 3.51 11.68
C GLU A 155 8.36 2.29 10.94
N LEU A 156 8.26 2.36 9.61
CA LEU A 156 7.90 1.22 8.77
C LEU A 156 8.91 0.08 8.94
N SER A 157 10.21 0.39 8.86
CA SER A 157 11.29 -0.57 9.11
C SER A 157 11.24 -1.13 10.52
N TRP A 158 10.90 -0.32 11.53
CA TRP A 158 10.80 -0.77 12.91
C TRP A 158 9.67 -1.78 13.12
N ILE A 159 8.52 -1.61 12.45
CA ILE A 159 7.44 -2.61 12.48
C ILE A 159 7.93 -3.93 11.87
N PHE A 160 8.58 -3.91 10.71
CA PHE A 160 9.11 -5.12 10.10
C PHE A 160 10.21 -5.78 10.94
N PHE A 161 11.18 -5.01 11.42
CA PHE A 161 12.35 -5.52 12.12
C PHE A 161 12.01 -5.97 13.54
N SER A 162 11.41 -5.10 14.35
CA SER A 162 11.21 -5.35 15.78
C SER A 162 9.89 -6.09 16.05
N LYS A 163 8.77 -5.59 15.52
CA LYS A 163 7.44 -6.15 15.82
C LYS A 163 7.20 -7.50 15.15
N MET A 164 7.53 -7.60 13.85
CA MET A 164 7.33 -8.83 13.07
C MET A 164 8.58 -9.73 13.10
N GLY A 165 9.76 -9.16 12.91
CA GLY A 165 11.03 -9.88 12.81
C GLY A 165 11.57 -10.37 14.15
N GLY A 166 11.34 -9.61 15.22
CA GLY A 166 11.78 -9.92 16.57
C GLY A 166 11.07 -11.12 17.21
N MET A 167 11.38 -11.36 18.48
CA MET A 167 10.82 -12.45 19.29
C MET A 167 10.12 -11.94 20.57
N LEU A 168 10.04 -10.62 20.75
CA LEU A 168 9.48 -10.00 21.95
C LEU A 168 7.96 -10.11 22.02
N ASP A 169 7.27 -10.11 20.87
CA ASP A 169 5.83 -10.32 20.81
C ASP A 169 5.54 -11.82 20.73
N ASP A 170 4.68 -12.34 21.61
CA ASP A 170 4.35 -13.77 21.67
C ASP A 170 3.70 -14.32 20.40
N GLN A 171 3.15 -13.45 19.54
CA GLN A 171 2.53 -13.82 18.26
C GLN A 171 3.42 -13.56 17.05
N HIS A 172 4.71 -13.26 17.25
CA HIS A 172 5.64 -12.91 16.18
C HIS A 172 5.72 -13.96 15.06
N LEU A 173 5.66 -15.26 15.37
CA LEU A 173 5.65 -16.32 14.37
C LEU A 173 4.41 -16.26 13.46
N SER A 174 3.24 -15.93 14.01
CA SER A 174 2.03 -15.76 13.20
C SER A 174 2.17 -14.58 12.24
N TYR A 175 2.85 -13.51 12.64
CA TYR A 175 3.11 -12.37 11.75
C TYR A 175 4.04 -12.76 10.60
N LYS A 176 5.12 -13.49 10.89
CA LYS A 176 6.06 -14.00 9.87
C LYS A 176 5.37 -14.94 8.89
N GLU A 177 4.60 -15.90 9.38
CA GLU A 177 3.82 -16.83 8.56
C GLU A 177 2.86 -16.11 7.63
N ARG A 178 2.09 -15.14 8.15
CA ARG A 178 1.12 -14.37 7.34
C ARG A 178 1.80 -13.51 6.30
N TRP A 179 2.88 -12.83 6.68
CA TRP A 179 3.66 -12.04 5.73
C TRP A 179 4.26 -12.91 4.62
N ALA A 180 4.87 -14.03 4.99
CA ALA A 180 5.39 -15.00 4.04
C ALA A 180 4.29 -15.52 3.11
N GLY A 181 3.12 -15.89 3.64
CA GLY A 181 1.97 -16.31 2.86
C GLY A 181 1.46 -15.25 1.89
N MET A 182 1.46 -13.98 2.29
CA MET A 182 1.09 -12.86 1.41
C MET A 182 2.11 -12.64 0.29
N MET A 183 3.41 -12.64 0.60
CA MET A 183 4.46 -12.50 -0.40
C MET A 183 4.50 -13.71 -1.34
N GLN A 184 4.31 -14.91 -0.82
CA GLN A 184 4.18 -16.15 -1.58
C GLN A 184 2.98 -16.10 -2.54
N ALA A 185 1.84 -15.59 -2.08
CA ALA A 185 0.66 -15.43 -2.94
C ALA A 185 0.89 -14.39 -4.05
N LEU A 186 1.69 -13.36 -3.79
CA LEU A 186 2.04 -12.34 -4.78
C LEU A 186 3.12 -12.84 -5.75
N LEU A 187 4.31 -13.12 -5.23
CA LEU A 187 5.51 -13.44 -6.01
C LEU A 187 5.51 -14.86 -6.57
N GLY A 188 4.70 -15.76 -6.02
CA GLY A 188 4.75 -17.18 -6.32
C GLY A 188 5.79 -17.92 -5.47
N ALA A 189 5.86 -19.24 -5.66
CA ALA A 189 6.87 -20.04 -4.98
C ALA A 189 8.26 -19.69 -5.49
N PRO A 190 9.27 -19.68 -4.61
CA PRO A 190 10.64 -19.59 -5.07
C PRO A 190 10.89 -20.74 -6.06
N PRO A 191 11.67 -20.50 -7.12
CA PRO A 191 12.05 -21.58 -8.03
C PRO A 191 12.84 -22.61 -7.22
N VAL A 192 12.24 -23.78 -6.97
CA VAL A 192 12.91 -24.90 -6.31
C VAL A 192 13.17 -25.95 -7.38
N ASP A 193 14.44 -26.24 -7.63
CA ASP A 193 14.84 -27.39 -8.43
C ASP A 193 14.76 -28.66 -7.55
N ASN A 194 14.37 -29.78 -8.13
CA ASN A 194 14.36 -31.07 -7.47
C ASN A 194 15.74 -31.77 -7.54
N SER A 195 16.79 -31.08 -7.98
CA SER A 195 18.13 -31.62 -8.00
C SER A 195 18.77 -31.55 -6.61
N LEU A 196 19.21 -32.69 -6.08
CA LEU A 196 19.86 -32.84 -4.76
C LEU A 196 21.26 -32.17 -4.69
N SER A 197 21.62 -31.36 -5.69
CA SER A 197 23.00 -30.91 -5.94
C SER A 197 23.16 -29.40 -6.06
N LEU A 198 22.13 -28.60 -5.77
CA LEU A 198 22.28 -27.15 -5.79
C LEU A 198 23.03 -26.64 -4.56
N THR A 199 23.99 -25.76 -4.80
CA THR A 199 24.60 -24.91 -3.78
C THR A 199 23.69 -23.74 -3.46
N LEU A 200 23.80 -23.17 -2.25
CA LEU A 200 23.06 -21.97 -1.85
C LEU A 200 23.21 -20.82 -2.87
N ALA A 201 24.42 -20.65 -3.42
CA ALA A 201 24.67 -19.61 -4.43
C ALA A 201 23.86 -19.82 -5.72
N GLN A 202 23.67 -21.08 -6.14
CA GLN A 202 22.85 -21.40 -7.31
C GLN A 202 21.37 -21.17 -7.04
N GLU A 203 20.86 -21.53 -5.85
CA GLU A 203 19.48 -21.25 -5.44
C GLU A 203 19.19 -19.74 -5.36
N THR A 204 20.14 -18.96 -4.80
CA THR A 204 20.07 -17.50 -4.78
C THR A 204 20.00 -16.93 -6.20
N ASN A 205 20.88 -17.36 -7.10
CA ASN A 205 20.88 -16.91 -8.49
C ASN A 205 19.58 -17.28 -9.22
N GLN A 206 19.05 -18.49 -9.01
CA GLN A 206 17.77 -18.88 -9.58
C GLN A 206 16.62 -17.97 -9.11
N SER A 207 16.62 -17.61 -7.82
CA SER A 207 15.63 -16.70 -7.25
C SER A 207 15.75 -15.29 -7.80
N ILE A 208 16.98 -14.78 -7.98
CA ILE A 208 17.26 -13.49 -8.61
C ILE A 208 16.76 -13.47 -10.05
N GLU A 209 17.09 -14.49 -10.85
CA GLU A 209 16.67 -14.56 -12.25
C GLU A 209 15.15 -14.73 -12.40
N ALA A 210 14.51 -15.51 -11.53
CA ALA A 210 13.05 -15.59 -11.51
C ALA A 210 12.41 -14.23 -11.20
N PHE A 211 12.95 -13.50 -10.22
CA PHE A 211 12.47 -12.16 -9.87
C PHE A 211 12.79 -11.10 -10.94
N ARG A 212 13.91 -11.24 -11.66
CA ARG A 212 14.28 -10.36 -12.77
C ARG A 212 13.17 -10.27 -13.81
N THR A 213 12.52 -11.39 -14.13
CA THR A 213 11.37 -11.41 -15.06
C THR A 213 10.22 -10.49 -14.61
N ILE A 214 9.99 -10.37 -13.29
CA ILE A 214 9.00 -9.47 -12.70
C ILE A 214 9.51 -8.03 -12.79
N ALA A 215 10.77 -7.81 -12.46
CA ALA A 215 11.37 -6.47 -12.45
C ALA A 215 11.47 -5.82 -13.83
N GLU A 216 11.59 -6.61 -14.89
CA GLU A 216 11.69 -6.18 -16.29
C GLU A 216 10.33 -6.14 -17.01
N ALA A 217 9.25 -6.57 -16.35
CA ALA A 217 7.93 -6.57 -16.97
C ALA A 217 7.44 -5.13 -17.27
N PRO A 218 6.62 -4.92 -18.32
CA PRO A 218 6.13 -3.60 -18.70
C PRO A 218 5.43 -2.87 -17.54
N LEU A 219 5.99 -1.71 -17.15
CA LEU A 219 5.54 -0.93 -16.00
C LEU A 219 5.99 0.54 -16.14
N ASP A 220 5.03 1.46 -16.06
CA ASP A 220 5.31 2.88 -15.90
C ASP A 220 5.51 3.18 -14.39
N LYS A 221 6.75 3.52 -14.04
CA LYS A 221 7.19 3.79 -12.66
C LYS A 221 7.07 5.26 -12.26
N SER A 222 6.28 6.06 -12.98
CA SER A 222 5.99 7.44 -12.56
C SER A 222 5.15 7.44 -11.26
N LEU A 223 5.61 8.19 -10.26
CA LEU A 223 4.91 8.30 -8.97
C LEU A 223 3.51 8.90 -9.11
N GLN A 224 3.30 9.72 -10.13
CA GLN A 224 1.99 10.31 -10.43
C GLN A 224 0.95 9.24 -10.77
N ARG A 225 1.37 8.11 -11.37
CA ARG A 225 0.50 6.99 -11.77
C ARG A 225 0.43 5.87 -10.74
N GLN A 226 1.41 5.76 -9.85
CA GLN A 226 1.45 4.70 -8.83
C GLN A 226 0.13 4.63 -8.04
N GLY A 227 -0.54 3.47 -8.11
CA GLY A 227 -1.78 3.21 -7.37
C GLY A 227 -3.03 3.90 -7.94
N ARG A 228 -2.98 4.48 -9.14
CA ARG A 228 -4.20 4.93 -9.86
C ARG A 228 -5.04 3.74 -10.31
N ASP A 229 -4.39 2.80 -10.96
CA ASP A 229 -4.96 1.56 -11.45
C ASP A 229 -4.15 0.41 -10.86
N THR A 230 -4.80 -0.68 -10.47
CA THR A 230 -4.07 -1.89 -10.07
C THR A 230 -3.21 -2.42 -11.22
N ILE A 231 -3.74 -2.35 -12.44
CA ILE A 231 -3.11 -2.74 -13.70
C ILE A 231 -3.16 -1.55 -14.65
N GLN A 232 -2.01 -1.08 -15.11
CA GLN A 232 -1.93 0.05 -16.03
C GLN A 232 -2.48 -0.34 -17.43
N PRO A 233 -3.55 0.31 -17.92
CA PRO A 233 -4.28 -0.15 -19.11
C PRO A 233 -3.47 -0.02 -20.41
N ASP A 234 -2.64 1.02 -20.51
CA ASP A 234 -1.69 1.24 -21.62
C ASP A 234 -0.60 0.16 -21.66
N GLN A 235 -0.05 -0.22 -20.51
CA GLN A 235 0.96 -1.28 -20.42
C GLN A 235 0.35 -2.64 -20.73
N LEU A 236 -0.87 -2.89 -20.26
CA LEU A 236 -1.62 -4.09 -20.63
C LEU A 236 -1.89 -4.12 -22.14
N ALA A 237 -2.30 -3.01 -22.75
CA ALA A 237 -2.52 -2.93 -24.19
C ALA A 237 -1.24 -3.19 -24.99
N GLN A 238 -0.08 -2.75 -24.51
CA GLN A 238 1.21 -3.08 -25.11
C GLN A 238 1.52 -4.57 -25.01
N LEU A 239 1.26 -5.19 -23.85
CA LEU A 239 1.44 -6.63 -23.64
C LEU A 239 0.53 -7.47 -24.56
N MET A 240 -0.71 -7.01 -24.79
CA MET A 240 -1.69 -7.69 -25.65
C MET A 240 -1.39 -7.59 -27.16
N ARG A 241 -0.32 -6.88 -27.57
CA ARG A 241 0.13 -6.91 -28.97
C ARG A 241 0.72 -8.26 -29.37
N ASP A 242 1.17 -9.06 -28.41
CA ASP A 242 1.59 -10.44 -28.64
C ASP A 242 0.34 -11.34 -28.81
N PRO A 243 0.13 -11.97 -29.98
CA PRO A 243 -1.04 -12.80 -30.23
C PRO A 243 -1.17 -14.00 -29.27
N ALA A 244 -0.05 -14.55 -28.80
CA ALA A 244 -0.06 -15.66 -27.84
C ALA A 244 -0.59 -15.19 -26.47
N LEU A 245 -0.19 -13.99 -26.02
CA LEU A 245 -0.70 -13.40 -24.78
C LEU A 245 -2.17 -13.00 -24.89
N ALA A 246 -2.57 -12.41 -26.02
CA ALA A 246 -3.96 -12.02 -26.26
C ALA A 246 -4.91 -13.24 -26.29
N SER A 247 -4.52 -14.31 -26.98
CA SER A 247 -5.31 -15.55 -27.02
C SER A 247 -5.41 -16.22 -25.65
N TYR A 248 -4.31 -16.27 -24.89
CA TYR A 248 -4.31 -16.79 -23.52
C TYR A 248 -5.19 -15.96 -22.58
N ALA A 249 -5.09 -14.62 -22.64
CA ALA A 249 -5.93 -13.71 -21.86
C ALA A 249 -7.42 -13.90 -22.16
N LYS A 250 -7.79 -14.08 -23.44
CA LYS A 250 -9.16 -14.36 -23.85
C LYS A 250 -9.67 -15.68 -23.28
N ALA A 251 -8.87 -16.75 -23.37
CA ALA A 251 -9.24 -18.06 -22.82
C ALA A 251 -9.43 -18.02 -21.29
N LEU A 252 -8.61 -17.23 -20.58
CA LEU A 252 -8.78 -16.99 -19.14
C LEU A 252 -10.07 -16.20 -18.84
N ALA A 253 -10.36 -15.16 -19.61
CA ALA A 253 -11.54 -14.33 -19.42
C ALA A 253 -12.85 -15.11 -19.63
N GLU A 254 -12.89 -16.03 -20.59
CA GLU A 254 -14.02 -16.96 -20.79
C GLU A 254 -14.29 -17.86 -19.57
N LEU A 255 -13.28 -18.06 -18.72
CA LEU A 255 -13.37 -18.80 -17.45
C LEU A 255 -13.52 -17.88 -16.23
N GLY A 256 -13.70 -16.58 -16.42
CA GLY A 256 -13.85 -15.59 -15.35
C GLY A 256 -12.53 -15.23 -14.63
N VAL A 257 -11.39 -15.45 -15.27
CA VAL A 257 -10.07 -15.06 -14.75
C VAL A 257 -9.57 -13.85 -15.55
N ASN A 258 -9.39 -12.73 -14.87
CA ASN A 258 -8.90 -11.48 -15.47
C ASN A 258 -7.38 -11.34 -15.28
N ILE A 259 -6.77 -10.39 -16.01
CA ILE A 259 -5.32 -10.11 -15.91
C ILE A 259 -5.05 -9.18 -14.73
N ASP A 260 -5.38 -9.66 -13.53
CA ASP A 260 -5.27 -8.96 -12.24
C ASP A 260 -5.01 -9.97 -11.11
N GLU A 261 -5.32 -9.62 -9.85
CA GLU A 261 -5.20 -10.53 -8.70
C GLU A 261 -5.95 -11.86 -8.88
N SER A 262 -6.99 -11.93 -9.71
CA SER A 262 -7.72 -13.17 -10.00
C SER A 262 -6.84 -14.18 -10.73
N LEU A 263 -5.92 -13.74 -11.61
CA LEU A 263 -4.93 -14.61 -12.24
C LEU A 263 -3.96 -15.19 -11.22
N LEU A 264 -3.43 -14.36 -10.31
CA LEU A 264 -2.52 -14.83 -9.26
C LEU A 264 -3.23 -15.86 -8.36
N ARG A 265 -4.48 -15.57 -7.98
CA ARG A 265 -5.32 -16.47 -7.20
C ARG A 265 -5.58 -17.77 -7.93
N ALA A 266 -5.91 -17.72 -9.22
CA ALA A 266 -6.14 -18.91 -10.02
C ALA A 266 -4.87 -19.76 -10.13
N TYR A 267 -3.71 -19.13 -10.37
CA TYR A 267 -2.42 -19.82 -10.39
C TYR A 267 -2.10 -20.49 -9.05
N ASN A 268 -2.19 -19.73 -7.95
CA ASN A 268 -1.89 -20.24 -6.61
C ASN A 268 -2.88 -21.31 -6.13
N ASN A 269 -4.08 -21.38 -6.70
CA ASN A 269 -5.09 -22.38 -6.33
C ASN A 269 -5.04 -23.62 -7.22
N PHE A 270 -4.68 -23.48 -8.50
CA PHE A 270 -4.86 -24.55 -9.50
C PHE A 270 -3.57 -24.96 -10.24
N SER A 271 -2.46 -24.25 -10.07
CA SER A 271 -1.18 -24.69 -10.63
C SER A 271 -0.71 -26.01 -10.01
N THR A 272 -0.22 -26.91 -10.85
CA THR A 272 0.45 -28.17 -10.49
C THR A 272 1.97 -28.08 -10.70
N ASP A 273 2.49 -26.88 -10.93
CA ASP A 273 3.92 -26.61 -10.98
C ASP A 273 4.62 -27.10 -9.71
N TYR A 274 5.81 -27.68 -9.85
CA TYR A 274 6.53 -28.32 -8.75
C TYR A 274 6.78 -27.34 -7.60
N ALA A 275 7.30 -26.15 -7.92
CA ALA A 275 7.54 -25.10 -6.92
C ALA A 275 6.24 -24.72 -6.19
N ALA A 276 5.13 -24.57 -6.91
CA ALA A 276 3.83 -24.27 -6.33
C ALA A 276 3.27 -25.42 -5.47
N SER A 277 3.67 -26.67 -5.74
CA SER A 277 3.27 -27.85 -4.96
C SER A 277 4.04 -27.96 -3.64
N CYS A 278 5.33 -27.62 -3.62
CA CYS A 278 6.20 -27.71 -2.43
C CYS A 278 5.74 -26.82 -1.27
N VAL A 279 5.05 -25.72 -1.57
CA VAL A 279 4.56 -24.76 -0.57
C VAL A 279 3.12 -25.02 -0.13
N ARG A 280 2.45 -26.01 -0.70
CA ARG A 280 1.04 -26.33 -0.39
C ARG A 280 0.95 -27.45 0.63
N VAL A 281 -0.03 -27.31 1.53
CA VAL A 281 -0.40 -28.37 2.47
C VAL A 281 -1.13 -29.52 1.76
N ALA A 282 -1.87 -29.23 0.69
CA ALA A 282 -2.64 -30.23 -0.04
C ALA A 282 -2.72 -29.91 -1.55
N PRO A 283 -2.91 -30.94 -2.41
CA PRO A 283 -3.15 -30.75 -3.83
C PRO A 283 -4.38 -29.86 -4.13
N PRO A 284 -4.44 -29.21 -5.31
CA PRO A 284 -5.62 -28.47 -5.76
C PRO A 284 -6.91 -29.31 -5.66
N ARG A 285 -7.93 -28.80 -4.97
CA ARG A 285 -9.26 -29.41 -4.95
C ARG A 285 -10.08 -28.88 -6.11
N LEU A 286 -10.42 -29.74 -7.07
CA LEU A 286 -11.16 -29.39 -8.29
C LEU A 286 -12.62 -29.86 -8.19
N ASN A 287 -13.44 -29.07 -7.50
CA ASN A 287 -14.80 -29.44 -7.09
C ASN A 287 -15.87 -29.12 -8.16
N GLY A 288 -15.49 -28.64 -9.35
CA GLY A 288 -16.44 -28.31 -10.43
C GLY A 288 -15.80 -28.21 -11.82
N LEU A 289 -16.64 -28.23 -12.86
CA LEU A 289 -16.21 -28.20 -14.27
C LEU A 289 -15.40 -26.95 -14.61
N GLY A 290 -15.79 -25.78 -14.08
CA GLY A 290 -15.05 -24.52 -14.27
C GLY A 290 -13.64 -24.57 -13.69
N GLN A 291 -13.49 -25.08 -12.46
CA GLN A 291 -12.18 -25.23 -11.81
C GLN A 291 -11.28 -26.21 -12.56
N LYS A 292 -11.83 -27.31 -13.08
CA LYS A 292 -11.09 -28.25 -13.93
C LYS A 292 -10.59 -27.59 -15.21
N LYS A 293 -11.43 -26.79 -15.89
CA LYS A 293 -11.03 -26.05 -17.10
C LYS A 293 -9.95 -25.01 -16.80
N ILE A 294 -10.06 -24.27 -15.70
CA ILE A 294 -9.04 -23.30 -15.27
C ILE A 294 -7.72 -24.03 -14.98
N SER A 295 -7.78 -25.14 -14.24
CA SER A 295 -6.60 -25.96 -13.94
C SER A 295 -5.96 -26.51 -15.21
N GLN A 296 -6.73 -26.96 -16.20
CA GLN A 296 -6.21 -27.43 -17.47
C GLN A 296 -5.49 -26.32 -18.24
N LEU A 297 -6.12 -25.14 -18.36
CA LEU A 297 -5.54 -24.00 -19.06
C LEU A 297 -4.28 -23.45 -18.38
N ILE A 298 -4.28 -23.34 -17.05
CA ILE A 298 -3.13 -22.87 -16.27
C ILE A 298 -1.95 -23.82 -16.37
N ASN A 299 -2.18 -25.12 -16.45
CA ASN A 299 -1.12 -26.12 -16.50
C ASN A 299 -0.77 -26.58 -17.92
N ASP A 300 -1.40 -26.01 -18.95
CA ASP A 300 -1.11 -26.33 -20.35
C ASP A 300 0.34 -25.96 -20.68
N PRO A 301 1.17 -26.91 -21.15
CA PRO A 301 2.54 -26.65 -21.61
C PRO A 301 2.59 -25.68 -22.79
N ALA A 302 1.57 -25.70 -23.68
CA ALA A 302 1.51 -24.79 -24.83
C ALA A 302 1.39 -23.33 -24.41
N GLN A 303 0.82 -23.08 -23.22
CA GLN A 303 0.64 -21.75 -22.65
C GLN A 303 1.77 -21.34 -21.69
N ALA A 304 2.81 -22.16 -21.49
CA ALA A 304 3.80 -21.95 -20.45
C ALA A 304 4.53 -20.60 -20.55
N GLN A 305 4.97 -20.23 -21.76
CA GLN A 305 5.65 -18.97 -22.00
C GLN A 305 4.72 -17.76 -21.83
N ALA A 306 3.49 -17.86 -22.36
CA ALA A 306 2.47 -16.82 -22.23
C ALA A 306 2.09 -16.60 -20.76
N ARG A 307 1.85 -17.68 -20.02
CA ARG A 307 1.56 -17.69 -18.59
C ARG A 307 2.68 -17.05 -17.77
N ALA A 308 3.94 -17.43 -18.01
CA ALA A 308 5.07 -16.87 -17.28
C ALA A 308 5.18 -15.35 -17.44
N LYS A 309 5.14 -14.86 -18.70
CA LYS A 309 5.16 -13.42 -18.99
C LYS A 309 3.99 -12.66 -18.36
N MET A 310 2.79 -13.24 -18.41
CA MET A 310 1.58 -12.62 -17.86
C MET A 310 1.58 -12.57 -16.33
N LEU A 311 2.04 -13.64 -15.68
CA LEU A 311 2.24 -13.64 -14.22
C LEU A 311 3.28 -12.60 -13.81
N ALA A 312 4.41 -12.52 -14.51
CA ALA A 312 5.45 -11.53 -14.24
C ALA A 312 4.90 -10.09 -14.35
N PHE A 313 4.13 -9.81 -15.42
CA PHE A 313 3.45 -8.53 -15.60
C PHE A 313 2.48 -8.20 -14.46
N VAL A 314 1.56 -9.10 -14.12
CA VAL A 314 0.58 -8.87 -13.05
C VAL A 314 1.28 -8.66 -11.70
N ARG A 315 2.34 -9.43 -11.42
CA ARG A 315 3.15 -9.26 -10.19
C ARG A 315 3.81 -7.89 -10.12
N ALA A 316 4.43 -7.43 -11.20
CA ALA A 316 5.09 -6.13 -11.26
C ALA A 316 4.09 -4.99 -11.04
N GLN A 317 2.93 -5.08 -11.70
CA GLN A 317 1.85 -4.10 -11.57
C GLN A 317 1.29 -4.06 -10.14
N ILE A 318 1.05 -5.22 -9.50
CA ILE A 318 0.55 -5.27 -8.12
C ILE A 318 1.61 -4.79 -7.12
N LEU A 319 2.89 -5.19 -7.28
CA LEU A 319 3.99 -4.70 -6.44
C LEU A 319 4.04 -3.18 -6.45
N TRP A 320 4.03 -2.58 -7.64
CA TRP A 320 4.13 -1.14 -7.81
C TRP A 320 2.87 -0.40 -7.36
N ASN A 321 1.70 -0.80 -7.86
CA ASN A 321 0.48 -0.02 -7.69
C ASN A 321 -0.21 -0.29 -6.35
N THR A 322 -0.13 -1.52 -5.83
CA THR A 322 -0.83 -1.91 -4.59
C THR A 322 0.11 -1.94 -3.39
N TYR A 323 1.31 -2.51 -3.56
CA TYR A 323 2.27 -2.61 -2.47
C TYR A 323 3.24 -1.43 -2.41
N ARG A 324 3.25 -0.53 -3.41
CA ARG A 324 4.19 0.60 -3.52
C ARG A 324 5.65 0.17 -3.37
N MET A 325 5.97 -1.01 -3.87
CA MET A 325 7.31 -1.56 -3.91
C MET A 325 7.81 -1.50 -5.35
N ASP A 326 8.98 -0.89 -5.58
CA ASP A 326 9.61 -0.83 -6.91
C ASP A 326 10.32 -2.17 -7.18
N PRO A 327 9.84 -2.98 -8.14
CA PRO A 327 10.47 -4.25 -8.49
C PRO A 327 11.93 -4.09 -8.94
N SER A 328 12.28 -3.02 -9.65
CA SER A 328 13.67 -2.80 -10.08
C SER A 328 14.58 -2.47 -8.90
N PHE A 329 14.08 -1.71 -7.92
CA PHE A 329 14.85 -1.43 -6.70
C PHE A 329 15.01 -2.68 -5.85
N MET A 330 13.96 -3.50 -5.73
CA MET A 330 14.03 -4.80 -5.05
C MET A 330 15.08 -5.71 -5.69
N LEU A 331 15.10 -5.81 -7.04
CA LEU A 331 16.09 -6.60 -7.76
C LEU A 331 17.52 -6.11 -7.47
N ALA A 332 17.74 -4.79 -7.52
CA ALA A 332 19.05 -4.21 -7.20
C ALA A 332 19.52 -4.52 -5.76
N LEU A 333 18.59 -4.64 -4.81
CA LEU A 333 18.91 -5.07 -3.44
C LEU A 333 19.26 -6.56 -3.39
N MET A 334 18.53 -7.41 -4.12
CA MET A 334 18.81 -8.85 -4.19
C MET A 334 20.15 -9.16 -4.87
N GLU A 335 20.57 -8.36 -5.85
CA GLU A 335 21.87 -8.53 -6.52
C GLU A 335 23.04 -8.05 -5.64
N LYS A 336 22.75 -7.16 -4.69
CA LYS A 336 23.78 -6.53 -3.84
C LYS A 336 24.05 -7.30 -2.55
N TYR A 337 23.04 -7.92 -1.96
CA TYR A 337 23.07 -8.55 -0.63
C TYR A 337 22.75 -10.03 -0.71
#